data_AF-A0AA96FTM5-F1
#
_entry.id   AF-A0AA96FTM5-F1
#
_cell.length_a   1.000
_cell.length_b   1.000
_cell.length_c   1.000
_cell.angle_alpha   90.00
_cell.angle_beta   90.00
_cell.angle_gamma   90.00
#
_symmetry.space_group_name_H-M   'P 1'
#
loop_
_entity.id
_entity.type
_entity.pdbx_description
1 polymer ?
#
loop_
_entity_poly.entity_id
_entity_poly.type
_entity_poly.pdbx_seq_one_letter_code
_entity_poly.pdbx_strand_id
1 'polypeptide(L)'
;MNEKNHLRIQLSATRRGARLARLLTERQLDEWGVPFEEAVQIVAELAANAVLHGRVQGRDFRLGLDLHDDGTLRIEVTDARGDRVPCFPDAATEDTEGGRGLWIVSAYADRWGVDQASANAKTVWAELVPGRGRP
;
A
#
# COMPACT_ATOMS: atom_id res chain seq x y z
N MET A 1 14.31 -16.71 9.44
CA MET A 1 13.22 -16.10 8.64
C MET A 1 11.93 -16.74 9.12
N ASN A 2 11.27 -16.12 10.10
CA ASN A 2 10.05 -16.66 10.68
C ASN A 2 8.88 -16.50 9.68
N GLU A 3 8.27 -17.61 9.26
CA GLU A 3 7.06 -17.64 8.39
C GLU A 3 5.85 -16.86 8.96
N LYS A 4 5.95 -16.36 10.20
CA LYS A 4 4.89 -15.64 10.91
C LYS A 4 4.87 -14.12 10.67
N ASN A 5 5.90 -13.55 10.04
CA ASN A 5 6.05 -12.10 9.92
C ASN A 5 5.70 -11.56 8.52
N HIS A 6 4.93 -12.31 7.74
CA HIS A 6 4.48 -11.84 6.43
C HIS A 6 3.02 -12.21 6.13
N LEU A 7 2.34 -11.33 5.41
CA LEU A 7 1.02 -11.56 4.83
C LEU A 7 1.08 -11.26 3.34
N ARG A 8 0.61 -12.19 2.50
CA ARG A 8 0.38 -11.94 1.07
C ARG A 8 -1.01 -12.40 0.68
N ILE A 9 -1.82 -11.51 0.12
CA ILE A 9 -3.20 -11.81 -0.26
C ILE A 9 -3.58 -11.15 -1.58
N GLN A 10 -4.33 -11.87 -2.42
CA GLN A 10 -4.96 -11.33 -3.63
C GLN A 10 -6.36 -10.82 -3.32
N LEU A 11 -6.68 -9.64 -3.80
CA LEU A 11 -7.93 -8.94 -3.54
C LEU A 11 -8.49 -8.38 -4.84
N SER A 12 -9.80 -8.51 -5.03
CA SER A 12 -10.45 -7.96 -6.21
C SER A 12 -10.29 -6.45 -6.28
N ALA A 13 -9.90 -5.93 -7.45
CA ALA A 13 -9.73 -4.50 -7.74
C ALA A 13 -11.07 -3.73 -7.75
N THR A 14 -11.69 -3.65 -6.57
CA THR A 14 -12.98 -3.04 -6.28
C THR A 14 -12.93 -2.30 -4.94
N ARG A 15 -13.87 -1.38 -4.69
CA ARG A 15 -13.99 -0.70 -3.39
C ARG A 15 -14.11 -1.66 -2.22
N ARG A 16 -14.77 -2.81 -2.41
CA ARG A 16 -14.88 -3.85 -1.37
C ARG A 16 -13.52 -4.50 -1.09
N GLY A 17 -12.74 -4.78 -2.12
CA GLY A 17 -11.38 -5.31 -1.98
C GLY A 17 -10.45 -4.33 -1.26
N ALA A 18 -10.49 -3.03 -1.60
CA ALA A 18 -9.73 -2.01 -0.88
C ALA A 18 -10.12 -1.92 0.61
N ARG A 19 -11.43 -1.96 0.92
CA ARG A 19 -11.89 -2.02 2.31
C ARG A 19 -11.37 -3.27 3.03
N LEU A 20 -11.36 -4.41 2.35
CA LEU A 20 -10.86 -5.66 2.93
C LEU A 20 -9.34 -5.60 3.17
N ALA A 21 -8.56 -4.99 2.26
CA ALA A 21 -7.13 -4.77 2.44
C ALA A 21 -6.83 -4.02 3.75
N ARG A 22 -7.57 -2.94 3.99
CA ARG A 22 -7.44 -2.13 5.22
C ARG A 22 -7.74 -2.97 6.47
N LEU A 23 -8.87 -3.68 6.49
CA LEU A 23 -9.29 -4.50 7.64
C LEU A 23 -8.31 -5.63 7.95
N LEU A 24 -7.76 -6.27 6.91
CA LEU A 24 -6.76 -7.32 7.08
C LEU A 24 -5.44 -6.77 7.59
N THR A 25 -5.07 -5.56 7.17
CA THR A 25 -3.89 -4.87 7.69
C THR A 25 -4.04 -4.58 9.17
N GLU A 26 -5.16 -3.96 9.60
CA GLU A 26 -5.45 -3.72 11.02
C GLU A 26 -5.29 -5.01 11.85
N ARG A 27 -5.94 -6.10 11.42
CA ARG A 27 -5.83 -7.40 12.13
C ARG A 27 -4.42 -7.97 12.15
N GLN A 28 -3.67 -7.83 11.06
CA GLN A 28 -2.33 -8.39 10.98
C GLN A 28 -1.35 -7.65 11.90
N LEU A 29 -1.49 -6.32 11.99
CA LEU A 29 -0.69 -5.50 12.90
C LEU A 29 -1.00 -5.83 14.36
N ASP A 30 -2.27 -6.04 14.69
CA ASP A 30 -2.70 -6.50 16.02
C ASP A 30 -2.11 -7.88 16.36
N GLU A 31 -2.12 -8.82 15.40
CA GLU A 31 -1.54 -10.16 15.58
C GLU A 31 -0.03 -10.12 15.77
N TRP A 32 0.66 -9.20 15.08
CA TRP A 32 2.11 -8.98 15.24
C TRP A 32 2.47 -8.14 16.47
N GLY A 33 1.49 -7.45 17.08
CA GLY A 33 1.71 -6.58 18.23
C GLY A 33 2.56 -5.35 17.91
N VAL A 34 2.48 -4.82 16.69
CA VAL A 34 3.28 -3.67 16.24
C VAL A 34 2.46 -2.37 16.20
N PRO A 35 2.99 -1.23 16.67
CA PRO A 35 2.23 0.00 16.84
C PRO A 35 2.24 0.90 15.59
N PHE A 36 2.05 0.33 14.40
CA PHE A 36 2.07 1.09 13.14
C PHE A 36 0.67 1.57 12.75
N GLU A 37 0.13 2.55 13.47
CA GLU A 37 -1.21 3.09 13.20
C GLU A 37 -1.33 3.65 11.76
N GLU A 38 -0.26 4.23 11.23
CA GLU A 38 -0.21 4.86 9.91
C GLU A 38 -0.19 3.84 8.76
N ALA A 39 0.21 2.59 9.03
CA ALA A 39 0.23 1.53 8.03
C ALA A 39 -1.16 1.29 7.43
N VAL A 40 -2.19 1.38 8.27
CA VAL A 40 -3.59 1.22 7.86
C VAL A 40 -4.00 2.31 6.85
N GLN A 41 -3.58 3.55 7.10
CA GLN A 41 -3.84 4.66 6.21
C GLN A 41 -3.08 4.52 4.90
N ILE A 42 -1.80 4.14 4.95
CA ILE A 42 -0.98 3.86 3.76
C ILE A 42 -1.64 2.76 2.90
N VAL A 43 -2.05 1.64 3.50
CA VAL A 43 -2.73 0.56 2.76
C VAL A 43 -4.04 1.06 2.15
N ALA A 44 -4.82 1.88 2.86
CA ALA A 44 -6.06 2.42 2.34
C ALA A 44 -5.82 3.25 1.07
N GLU A 45 -4.82 4.13 1.08
CA GLU A 45 -4.47 4.95 -0.09
C GLU A 45 -3.88 4.13 -1.24
N LEU A 46 -2.97 3.21 -0.95
CA LEU A 46 -2.37 2.36 -1.98
C LEU A 46 -3.41 1.43 -2.63
N ALA A 47 -4.31 0.85 -1.83
CA ALA A 47 -5.39 0.03 -2.36
C ALA A 47 -6.42 0.85 -3.14
N ALA A 48 -6.75 2.07 -2.69
CA ALA A 48 -7.58 2.98 -3.46
C ALA A 48 -6.95 3.30 -4.83
N ASN A 49 -5.65 3.60 -4.85
CA ASN A 49 -4.89 3.83 -6.09
C ASN A 49 -4.92 2.61 -7.02
N ALA A 50 -4.74 1.40 -6.48
CA ALA A 50 -4.82 0.17 -7.27
C ALA A 50 -6.23 -0.03 -7.88
N VAL A 51 -7.29 0.33 -7.14
CA VAL A 51 -8.68 0.20 -7.62
C VAL A 51 -9.05 1.27 -8.65
N LEU A 52 -8.59 2.51 -8.47
CA LEU A 52 -8.95 3.64 -9.32
C LEU A 52 -8.07 3.72 -10.57
N HIS A 53 -6.77 3.47 -10.43
CA HIS A 53 -5.76 3.70 -11.47
C HIS A 53 -5.08 2.41 -11.94
N GLY A 54 -5.02 1.39 -11.08
CA GLY A 54 -4.38 0.09 -11.35
C GLY A 54 -5.30 -0.99 -11.95
N ARG A 55 -6.58 -0.69 -12.14
CA ARG A 55 -7.59 -1.71 -12.50
C ARG A 55 -7.45 -2.21 -13.95
N VAL A 56 -7.38 -3.53 -14.07
CA VAL A 56 -7.58 -4.29 -15.31
C VAL A 56 -8.78 -5.20 -15.13
N GLN A 57 -9.66 -5.29 -16.13
CA GLN A 57 -10.82 -6.17 -16.04
C GLN A 57 -10.38 -7.61 -15.82
N GLY A 58 -10.96 -8.27 -14.81
CA GLY A 58 -10.65 -9.66 -14.45
C GLY A 58 -9.31 -9.87 -13.74
N ARG A 59 -8.64 -8.81 -13.28
CA ARG A 59 -7.38 -8.92 -12.51
C ARG A 59 -7.55 -8.36 -11.10
N ASP A 60 -6.98 -9.09 -10.16
CA ASP A 60 -6.87 -8.70 -8.76
C ASP A 60 -5.63 -7.81 -8.54
N PHE A 61 -5.58 -7.15 -7.39
CA PHE A 61 -4.36 -6.57 -6.86
C PHE A 61 -3.87 -7.41 -5.67
N ARG A 62 -2.58 -7.37 -5.39
CA ARG A 62 -1.96 -8.07 -4.26
C ARG A 62 -1.62 -7.08 -3.16
N LEU A 63 -1.96 -7.40 -1.93
CA LEU A 63 -1.40 -6.79 -0.74
C LEU A 63 -0.29 -7.69 -0.19
N GLY A 64 0.87 -7.11 0.11
CA GLY A 64 1.98 -7.69 0.83
C GLY A 64 2.27 -6.88 2.09
N LEU A 65 2.44 -7.54 3.23
CA LEU A 65 2.99 -6.97 4.46
C LEU A 65 4.15 -7.85 4.88
N ASP A 66 5.32 -7.28 5.13
CA ASP A 66 6.51 -8.00 5.57
C ASP A 66 7.10 -7.23 6.77
N LEU A 67 7.14 -7.86 7.95
CA LEU A 67 7.76 -7.30 9.16
C LEU A 67 9.19 -7.86 9.29
N HIS A 68 10.17 -6.99 9.07
CA HIS A 68 11.58 -7.34 9.13
C HIS A 68 12.08 -7.52 10.57
N ASP A 69 13.21 -8.23 10.72
CA ASP A 69 13.80 -8.53 12.04
C ASP A 69 14.26 -7.26 12.80
N ASP A 70 14.49 -6.15 12.09
CA ASP A 70 14.81 -4.83 12.66
C ASP A 70 13.56 -4.03 13.08
N GLY A 71 12.37 -4.62 12.92
CA GLY A 71 11.08 -3.99 13.21
C GLY A 71 10.54 -3.13 12.08
N THR A 72 11.24 -3.00 10.95
CA THR A 72 10.74 -2.27 9.78
C THR A 72 9.54 -3.02 9.19
N LEU A 73 8.42 -2.33 9.01
CA LEU A 73 7.26 -2.85 8.29
C LEU A 73 7.32 -2.39 6.83
N ARG A 74 7.38 -3.35 5.90
CA ARG A 74 7.25 -3.12 4.47
C ARG A 74 5.83 -3.45 4.01
N ILE A 75 5.22 -2.50 3.32
CA ILE A 75 3.88 -2.58 2.73
C ILE A 75 4.04 -2.57 1.23
N GLU A 76 3.41 -3.50 0.54
CA GLU A 76 3.44 -3.62 -0.92
C GLU A 76 2.02 -3.76 -1.48
N VAL A 77 1.72 -2.98 -2.51
CA VAL A 77 0.50 -3.15 -3.31
C VAL A 77 0.89 -3.35 -4.77
N THR A 78 0.66 -4.56 -5.29
CA THR A 78 0.90 -4.90 -6.69
C THR A 78 -0.40 -4.84 -7.49
N ASP A 79 -0.46 -4.01 -8.54
CA ASP A 79 -1.57 -3.99 -9.51
C ASP A 79 -1.12 -4.35 -10.93
N ALA A 80 -2.07 -4.72 -11.78
CA ALA A 80 -1.80 -5.23 -13.12
C ALA A 80 -1.66 -4.14 -14.21
N ARG A 81 -1.49 -2.86 -13.84
CA ARG A 81 -1.21 -1.73 -14.75
C ARG A 81 0.19 -1.18 -14.51
N GLY A 82 1.19 -1.90 -15.00
CA GLY A 82 2.60 -1.54 -14.89
C GLY A 82 3.02 -0.33 -15.72
N ASP A 83 2.21 0.07 -16.71
CA ASP A 83 2.42 1.22 -17.57
C ASP A 83 2.00 2.56 -16.93
N ARG A 84 1.32 2.52 -15.77
CA ARG A 84 0.85 3.71 -15.06
C ARG A 84 1.53 3.84 -13.71
N VAL A 85 2.68 4.52 -13.67
CA VAL A 85 3.38 4.85 -12.44
C VAL A 85 2.60 5.96 -11.70
N PRO A 86 2.36 5.83 -10.38
CA PRO A 86 1.77 6.91 -9.60
C PRO A 86 2.65 8.16 -9.67
N CYS A 87 2.08 9.29 -10.07
CA CYS A 87 2.73 10.60 -10.04
C CYS A 87 2.03 11.50 -9.02
N PHE A 88 2.79 12.36 -8.35
CA PHE A 88 2.19 13.44 -7.57
C PHE A 88 1.37 14.31 -8.53
N PRO A 89 0.11 14.62 -8.19
CA PRO A 89 -0.64 15.60 -8.96
C PRO A 89 0.09 16.95 -8.91
N ASP A 90 0.12 17.67 -10.02
CA ASP A 90 0.52 19.07 -10.02
C ASP A 90 -0.41 19.85 -9.09
N ALA A 91 0.11 20.87 -8.40
CA ALA A 91 -0.64 21.71 -7.44
C ALA A 91 -1.95 22.30 -8.03
N ALA A 92 -2.05 22.40 -9.36
CA ALA A 92 -3.27 22.85 -10.05
C ALA A 92 -4.41 21.80 -10.12
N THR A 93 -4.18 20.56 -9.68
CA THR A 93 -5.14 19.43 -9.73
C THR A 93 -5.57 18.92 -8.34
N GLU A 94 -5.21 19.66 -7.28
CA GLU A 94 -5.48 19.34 -5.86
C GLU A 94 -6.98 19.22 -5.50
N ASP A 95 -7.87 19.75 -6.33
CA ASP A 95 -9.33 19.76 -6.12
C ASP A 95 -10.05 18.52 -6.66
N THR A 96 -9.33 17.59 -7.30
CA THR A 96 -9.90 16.28 -7.63
C THR A 96 -9.65 15.29 -6.49
N GLU A 97 -10.73 14.75 -5.95
CA GLU A 97 -10.84 13.83 -4.81
C GLU A 97 -9.91 12.58 -4.85
N GLY A 98 -9.21 12.34 -5.97
CA GLY A 98 -8.26 11.24 -6.17
C GLY A 98 -6.76 11.61 -6.14
N GLY A 99 -6.37 12.86 -5.87
CA GLY A 99 -4.97 13.30 -5.97
C GLY A 99 -4.12 13.19 -4.70
N ARG A 100 -4.74 13.08 -3.52
CA ARG A 100 -4.01 13.20 -2.23
C ARG A 100 -3.37 11.90 -1.74
N GLY A 101 -3.68 10.76 -2.34
CA GLY A 101 -3.26 9.46 -1.81
C GLY A 101 -1.74 9.30 -1.72
N LEU A 102 -1.00 9.78 -2.73
CA LEU A 102 0.48 9.75 -2.68
C LEU A 102 1.08 10.75 -1.70
N TRP A 103 0.41 11.88 -1.46
CA TRP A 103 0.84 12.84 -0.43
C TRP A 103 0.71 12.24 0.95
N ILE A 104 -0.37 11.51 1.22
CA ILE A 104 -0.58 10.78 2.47
C ILE A 104 0.48 9.69 2.65
N VAL A 105 0.74 8.89 1.61
CA VAL A 105 1.81 7.87 1.65
C VAL A 105 3.17 8.53 1.92
N SER A 106 3.46 9.65 1.26
CA SER A 106 4.73 10.37 1.44
C SER A 106 4.86 11.02 2.81
N ALA A 107 3.76 11.45 3.42
CA ALA A 107 3.77 12.06 4.75
C ALA A 107 4.01 11.03 5.86
N TYR A 108 3.49 9.81 5.69
CA TYR A 108 3.57 8.76 6.71
C TYR A 108 4.74 7.78 6.53
N ALA A 109 5.14 7.50 5.29
CA ALA A 109 6.20 6.53 5.01
C ALA A 109 7.60 7.09 5.26
N ASP A 110 8.47 6.25 5.80
CA ASP A 110 9.90 6.57 5.94
C ASP A 110 10.62 6.49 4.59
N ARG A 111 10.25 5.49 3.80
CA ARG A 111 10.63 5.32 2.40
C ARG A 111 9.42 4.82 1.63
N TRP A 112 9.30 5.20 0.38
CA TRP A 112 8.33 4.61 -0.52
C TRP A 112 8.87 4.65 -1.93
N GLY A 113 8.30 3.82 -2.80
CA GLY A 113 8.74 3.74 -4.19
C GLY A 113 7.81 2.90 -5.04
N VAL A 114 8.24 2.71 -6.29
CA VAL A 114 7.50 1.95 -7.28
C VAL A 114 8.47 1.05 -8.01
N ASP A 115 8.22 -0.26 -7.95
CA ASP A 115 9.00 -1.27 -8.66
C ASP A 115 8.16 -1.83 -9.82
N GLN A 116 8.79 -2.08 -10.97
CA GLN A 116 8.15 -2.85 -12.04
C GLN A 116 8.07 -4.32 -11.63
N ALA A 117 6.91 -4.92 -11.86
CA ALA A 117 6.68 -6.34 -11.61
C ALA A 117 6.42 -7.09 -12.93
N SER A 118 6.61 -8.41 -12.90
CA SER A 118 6.38 -9.29 -14.04
C SER A 118 4.98 -9.13 -14.65
N ALA A 119 4.86 -9.41 -15.95
CA ALA A 119 3.58 -9.41 -16.66
C ALA A 119 2.85 -8.05 -16.66
N ASN A 120 3.60 -6.97 -16.92
CA ASN A 120 3.10 -5.58 -16.96
C ASN A 120 2.37 -5.19 -15.67
N ALA A 121 2.88 -5.61 -14.52
CA ALA A 121 2.40 -5.19 -13.22
C ALA A 121 3.35 -4.13 -12.65
N LYS A 122 2.88 -3.41 -11.63
CA LYS A 122 3.74 -2.57 -10.78
C LYS A 122 3.47 -2.87 -9.33
N THR A 123 4.47 -2.69 -8.49
CA THR A 123 4.35 -2.71 -7.03
C THR A 123 4.63 -1.31 -6.52
N VAL A 124 3.65 -0.69 -5.88
CA VAL A 124 3.88 0.51 -5.07
C VAL A 124 4.15 0.03 -3.65
N TRP A 125 5.25 0.49 -3.06
CA TRP A 125 5.67 0.04 -1.73
C TRP A 125 5.96 1.21 -0.81
N ALA A 126 5.80 0.98 0.48
CA ALA A 126 6.10 1.92 1.55
C ALA A 126 6.73 1.17 2.72
N GLU A 127 7.60 1.84 3.46
CA GLU A 127 8.29 1.29 4.62
C GLU A 127 8.09 2.21 5.82
N LEU A 128 7.90 1.57 6.98
CA LEU A 128 7.68 2.21 8.27
C LEU A 128 8.71 1.67 9.25
N VAL A 129 9.53 2.56 9.80
CA VAL A 129 10.56 2.24 10.80
C VAL A 129 9.98 2.50 12.20
N PRO A 130 10.25 1.65 13.20
CA PRO A 130 9.79 1.88 14.57
C PRO A 130 10.30 3.18 15.17
N GLY A 131 9.49 3.80 16.04
CA GLY A 131 9.95 4.87 16.95
C GLY A 131 10.16 6.25 16.32
N ARG A 132 9.78 6.46 15.06
CA ARG A 132 9.78 7.80 14.46
C ARG A 132 8.45 8.51 14.77
N GLY A 133 8.50 9.67 15.40
CA GLY A 133 7.32 10.53 15.58
C GLY A 133 6.83 11.00 14.22
N ARG A 134 5.62 10.59 13.84
CA ARG A 134 4.93 11.02 12.62
C ARG A 134 3.98 12.18 12.96
N PRO A 135 3.72 13.09 12.01
CA PRO A 135 2.92 14.30 12.23
C PRO A 135 1.45 14.01 12.55
#